data_AF-K2RMU7-F1
#
_entry.id   AF-K2RMU7-F1
#
_cell.length_a   1.000
_cell.length_b   1.000
_cell.length_c   1.000
_cell.angle_alpha   90.00
_cell.angle_beta   90.00
_cell.angle_gamma   90.00
#
_symmetry.space_group_name_H-M   'P 1'
#
loop_
_entity.id
_entity.type
_entity.pdbx_description
1 polymer ?
#
loop_
_entity_poly.entity_id
_entity_poly.type
_entity_poly.pdbx_seq_one_letter_code
_entity_poly.pdbx_strand_id
1 'polypeptide(L)'
;MRVSKNAGSLLRRGTKARFIPSEKGTPAPWRSALLLPVQRSEAASHIPSIAGEIQTLRAAIPRQFDESSVLQSASPPSAQPTTTVSPDLSLLRQHLGIEERTDAIFNSTIPPDPIFVCIDVEAYEFNQDRITEVGIATLDVRDLTPDGLRSPSKWRHKLRTFHYLMQENIRLVNKRFVTGCPDKFHFGQSRVVRIPQMQSILRKTFKIYDFLRKEPQSRRNIVFVGHGIGGDAKYLSKLGFVLQGRAEIIGHVDTDKIAGALGLPQNLRKLALGLGVKAKDLHNAGNDARYTLLCAILMAQYGCTLPVPQVMWDARQAVATRKAELAARREAHNRLQDEMAEMFKGANNCEA
;
A
#
# COMPACT_ATOMS: atom_id res chain seq x y z
N MET A 1 43.67 36.91 -26.71
CA MET A 1 44.69 36.83 -27.78
C MET A 1 45.75 35.82 -27.35
N ARG A 2 46.22 35.00 -28.31
CA ARG A 2 47.08 33.80 -28.30
C ARG A 2 48.11 33.62 -27.14
N VAL A 3 48.12 32.46 -26.46
CA VAL A 3 48.88 31.18 -26.68
C VAL A 3 50.27 31.17 -26.04
N SER A 4 50.51 30.18 -25.16
CA SER A 4 51.80 29.48 -25.05
C SER A 4 51.59 28.06 -24.52
N LYS A 5 52.25 27.09 -25.18
CA LYS A 5 52.31 25.66 -24.90
C LYS A 5 53.68 25.33 -24.28
N ASN A 6 53.75 24.30 -23.43
CA ASN A 6 54.79 23.24 -23.37
C ASN A 6 54.43 22.31 -22.19
N ALA A 7 54.14 21.01 -22.35
CA ALA A 7 54.94 19.88 -22.86
C ALA A 7 56.10 19.48 -21.93
N GLY A 8 56.01 18.26 -21.36
CA GLY A 8 57.05 17.64 -20.54
C GLY A 8 56.64 16.27 -19.99
N SER A 9 56.81 15.23 -20.80
CA SER A 9 56.68 13.82 -20.43
C SER A 9 57.94 13.31 -19.72
N LEU A 10 57.83 12.36 -18.79
CA LEU A 10 58.86 11.33 -18.62
C LEU A 10 58.32 10.05 -17.95
N LEU A 11 58.54 8.94 -18.67
CA LEU A 11 58.34 7.55 -18.26
C LEU A 11 59.34 7.14 -17.17
N ARG A 12 59.01 6.10 -16.36
CA ARG A 12 59.64 4.76 -16.45
C ARG A 12 59.20 3.78 -15.33
N ARG A 13 58.88 2.55 -15.80
CA ARG A 13 59.15 1.20 -15.24
C ARG A 13 58.48 0.85 -13.89
N GLY A 14 57.74 -0.25 -13.71
CA GLY A 14 57.70 -1.53 -14.41
C GLY A 14 58.26 -2.63 -13.52
N THR A 15 57.39 -3.43 -12.89
CA THR A 15 57.78 -4.72 -12.29
C THR A 15 56.67 -5.75 -12.52
N LYS A 16 57.03 -6.83 -13.23
CA LYS A 16 56.23 -8.03 -13.50
C LYS A 16 56.46 -9.06 -12.38
N ALA A 17 55.42 -9.79 -12.00
CA ALA A 17 55.50 -11.20 -11.55
C ALA A 17 54.09 -11.81 -11.69
N ARG A 18 53.82 -12.57 -12.75
CA ARG A 18 53.81 -14.05 -12.87
C ARG A 18 52.73 -14.77 -12.05
N PHE A 19 51.76 -15.26 -12.80
CA PHE A 19 50.83 -16.37 -12.53
C PHE A 19 51.57 -17.71 -12.37
N ILE A 20 51.13 -18.57 -11.43
CA ILE A 20 50.89 -20.03 -11.57
C ILE A 20 49.82 -20.45 -10.51
N PRO A 21 48.86 -21.38 -10.79
CA PRO A 21 47.66 -21.64 -9.98
C PRO A 21 47.68 -22.98 -9.21
N SER A 22 46.95 -23.05 -8.09
CA SER A 22 46.40 -24.25 -7.42
C SER A 22 45.67 -23.73 -6.15
N GLU A 23 44.58 -24.24 -5.59
CA GLU A 23 44.01 -25.58 -5.55
C GLU A 23 42.55 -25.48 -5.05
N LYS A 24 41.77 -26.52 -5.33
CA LYS A 24 40.39 -26.71 -4.86
C LYS A 24 40.36 -26.88 -3.34
N GLY A 25 39.54 -26.10 -2.65
CA GLY A 25 39.22 -26.27 -1.23
C GLY A 25 37.72 -26.30 -1.01
N THR A 26 37.17 -27.51 -0.87
CA THR A 26 35.81 -27.80 -0.41
C THR A 26 35.54 -27.24 1.00
N PRO A 27 34.28 -26.89 1.33
CA PRO A 27 33.93 -26.40 2.67
C PRO A 27 33.97 -27.53 3.71
N ALA A 28 34.63 -27.27 4.85
CA ALA A 28 34.67 -28.20 5.97
C ALA A 28 33.31 -28.29 6.70
N PRO A 29 32.90 -29.49 7.16
CA PRO A 29 31.65 -29.73 7.85
C PRO A 29 31.83 -29.61 9.37
N TRP A 30 30.83 -29.10 10.09
CA TRP A 30 30.69 -29.38 11.51
C TRP A 30 29.37 -30.11 11.75
N ARG A 31 29.53 -31.34 12.24
CA ARG A 31 28.50 -32.26 12.68
C ARG A 31 28.14 -31.99 14.14
N SER A 32 26.85 -32.12 14.41
CA SER A 32 26.26 -32.83 15.57
C SER A 32 26.50 -32.31 16.98
N ALA A 33 25.43 -31.81 17.60
CA ALA A 33 25.16 -32.00 19.01
C ALA A 33 23.66 -32.26 19.25
N LEU A 34 23.38 -33.55 19.45
CA LEU A 34 22.56 -34.14 20.51
C LEU A 34 21.06 -33.77 20.62
N LEU A 35 20.27 -34.74 20.16
CA LEU A 35 18.87 -35.00 20.54
C LEU A 35 18.80 -35.54 21.98
N LEU A 36 17.84 -35.03 22.75
CA LEU A 36 17.20 -35.77 23.86
C LEU A 36 15.67 -35.66 23.70
N PRO A 37 14.92 -36.72 24.04
CA PRO A 37 13.52 -36.86 23.68
C PRO A 37 12.60 -36.16 24.70
N VAL A 38 11.64 -35.37 24.21
CA VAL A 38 10.50 -34.92 25.04
C VAL A 38 9.35 -35.90 24.81
N GLN A 39 8.94 -36.56 25.89
CA GLN A 39 7.79 -37.45 25.95
C GLN A 39 6.51 -36.72 25.56
N ARG A 40 5.72 -37.32 24.67
CA ARG A 40 4.35 -36.93 24.36
C ARG A 40 3.44 -37.36 25.51
N SER A 41 2.66 -36.44 26.06
CA SER A 41 1.41 -36.75 26.74
C SER A 41 0.25 -36.57 25.76
N GLU A 42 -0.60 -37.59 25.70
CA GLU A 42 -1.85 -37.60 24.95
C GLU A 42 -2.93 -36.83 25.72
N ALA A 43 -3.51 -35.83 25.08
CA ALA A 43 -4.85 -35.33 25.40
C ALA A 43 -5.44 -34.75 24.12
N ALA A 44 -6.24 -35.58 23.44
CA ALA A 44 -6.96 -35.22 22.23
C ALA A 44 -8.26 -34.48 22.58
N SER A 45 -8.45 -33.28 22.04
CA SER A 45 -9.75 -32.64 21.90
C SER A 45 -9.81 -31.94 20.54
N HIS A 46 -10.82 -32.30 19.75
CA HIS A 46 -11.03 -31.96 18.35
C HIS A 46 -10.91 -30.46 18.02
N ILE A 47 -9.98 -30.12 17.13
CA ILE A 47 -9.98 -28.87 16.36
C ILE A 47 -9.78 -29.24 14.89
N PRO A 48 -10.70 -28.89 13.96
CA PRO A 48 -10.54 -29.21 12.54
C PRO A 48 -9.29 -28.54 11.95
N SER A 49 -8.53 -29.30 11.17
CA SER A 49 -7.32 -28.85 10.49
C SER A 49 -7.64 -27.89 9.33
N ILE A 50 -7.05 -26.69 9.38
CA ILE A 50 -7.06 -25.65 8.34
C ILE A 50 -6.53 -26.17 6.98
N ALA A 51 -5.83 -27.32 6.97
CA ALA A 51 -5.34 -27.92 5.73
C ALA A 51 -6.45 -28.49 4.83
N GLY A 52 -7.60 -28.89 5.38
CA GLY A 52 -8.72 -29.45 4.61
C GLY A 52 -9.46 -28.42 3.75
N GLU A 53 -9.61 -27.19 4.23
CA GLU A 53 -10.34 -26.13 3.52
C GLU A 53 -9.59 -25.55 2.31
N ILE A 54 -8.25 -25.64 2.32
CA ILE A 54 -7.40 -25.12 1.23
C ILE A 54 -7.49 -26.02 -0.02
N GLN A 55 -7.83 -27.30 0.13
CA GLN A 55 -7.91 -28.24 -0.99
C GLN A 55 -9.23 -28.10 -1.77
N THR A 56 -10.33 -27.76 -1.08
CA THR A 56 -11.64 -27.54 -1.69
C THR A 56 -11.71 -26.23 -2.50
N LEU A 57 -10.95 -25.20 -2.10
CA LEU A 57 -10.90 -23.90 -2.80
C LEU A 57 -10.08 -23.91 -4.12
N ARG A 58 -9.27 -24.94 -4.37
CA ARG A 58 -8.52 -25.07 -5.64
C ARG A 58 -9.34 -25.67 -6.79
N ALA A 59 -10.47 -26.31 -6.50
CA ALA A 59 -11.29 -26.99 -7.51
C ALA A 59 -12.30 -26.08 -8.23
N ALA A 60 -12.51 -24.85 -7.77
CA ALA A 60 -13.57 -23.96 -8.26
C ALA A 60 -13.07 -22.72 -9.06
N ILE A 61 -11.84 -22.75 -9.58
CA ILE A 61 -11.31 -21.66 -10.43
C ILE A 61 -11.47 -22.08 -11.90
N PRO A 62 -12.32 -21.41 -12.70
CA PRO A 62 -12.35 -21.62 -14.14
C PRO A 62 -10.98 -21.33 -14.74
N ARG A 63 -10.46 -22.32 -15.49
CA ARG A 63 -9.30 -22.12 -16.35
C ARG A 63 -9.75 -21.30 -17.55
N GLN A 64 -9.00 -20.25 -17.86
CA GLN A 64 -9.17 -19.30 -18.97
C GLN A 64 -10.29 -18.28 -18.79
N PHE A 65 -9.86 -17.02 -18.78
CA PHE A 65 -10.69 -15.83 -18.89
C PHE A 65 -10.94 -15.62 -20.39
N ASP A 66 -12.17 -15.83 -20.83
CA ASP A 66 -12.63 -15.51 -22.19
C ASP A 66 -13.29 -14.13 -22.15
N GLU A 67 -12.70 -13.15 -22.84
CA GLU A 67 -13.21 -11.77 -22.91
C GLU A 67 -14.56 -11.63 -23.63
N SER A 68 -15.06 -12.70 -24.28
CA SER A 68 -16.25 -12.62 -25.14
C SER A 68 -17.59 -12.92 -24.44
N SER A 69 -17.62 -13.34 -23.18
CA SER A 69 -18.86 -13.80 -22.51
C SER A 69 -19.61 -12.75 -21.67
N VAL A 70 -19.29 -11.45 -21.77
CA VAL A 70 -19.81 -10.41 -20.85
C VAL A 70 -21.15 -9.78 -21.31
N LEU A 71 -21.73 -10.18 -22.44
CA LEU A 71 -22.91 -9.49 -22.99
C LEU A 71 -24.29 -10.04 -22.63
N GLN A 72 -24.42 -11.01 -21.71
CA GLN A 72 -25.75 -11.46 -21.25
C GLN A 72 -25.76 -11.83 -19.76
N SER A 73 -25.92 -10.83 -18.88
CA SER A 73 -26.49 -11.05 -17.55
C SER A 73 -27.07 -9.74 -17.00
N ALA A 74 -28.24 -9.84 -16.39
CA ALA A 74 -29.14 -8.75 -15.99
C ALA A 74 -28.47 -7.62 -15.18
N SER A 75 -28.93 -6.40 -15.42
CA SER A 75 -28.54 -5.20 -14.66
C SER A 75 -28.88 -5.36 -13.16
N PRO A 76 -27.96 -4.99 -12.24
CA PRO A 76 -28.26 -5.01 -10.80
C PRO A 76 -29.28 -3.91 -10.43
N PRO A 77 -30.05 -4.10 -9.34
CA PRO A 77 -31.10 -3.16 -8.91
C PRO A 77 -30.52 -1.79 -8.56
N SER A 78 -31.22 -0.73 -8.98
CA SER A 78 -30.79 0.67 -9.01
C SER A 78 -30.81 1.41 -7.66
N ALA A 79 -30.86 0.70 -6.52
CA ALA A 79 -30.93 1.35 -5.21
C ALA A 79 -29.51 1.51 -4.65
N GLN A 80 -28.86 2.64 -4.96
CA GLN A 80 -27.68 3.06 -4.21
C GLN A 80 -28.14 3.61 -2.86
N PRO A 81 -27.59 3.13 -1.72
CA PRO A 81 -27.85 3.77 -0.45
C PRO A 81 -27.35 5.22 -0.50
N THR A 82 -28.15 6.15 0.03
CA THR A 82 -27.80 7.57 0.21
C THR A 82 -26.72 7.70 1.29
N THR A 83 -25.50 7.27 0.97
CA THR A 83 -24.33 7.47 1.81
C THR A 83 -23.76 8.85 1.55
N THR A 84 -23.66 9.66 2.60
CA THR A 84 -22.82 10.88 2.61
C THR A 84 -21.44 10.50 2.08
N VAL A 85 -21.05 11.07 0.95
CA VAL A 85 -19.74 10.82 0.31
C VAL A 85 -18.64 11.24 1.30
N SER A 86 -17.63 10.39 1.51
CA SER A 86 -16.56 10.74 2.45
C SER A 86 -15.81 11.99 1.97
N PRO A 87 -15.36 12.88 2.89
CA PRO A 87 -14.61 14.08 2.50
C PRO A 87 -13.39 13.77 1.61
N ASP A 88 -12.67 12.70 1.92
CA ASP A 88 -11.51 12.25 1.15
C ASP A 88 -11.89 11.78 -0.26
N LEU A 89 -13.06 11.15 -0.43
CA LEU A 89 -13.56 10.72 -1.74
C LEU A 89 -14.05 11.91 -2.57
N SER A 90 -14.72 12.89 -1.95
CA SER A 90 -15.09 14.15 -2.62
C SER A 90 -13.84 14.89 -3.08
N LEU A 91 -12.87 15.12 -2.18
CA LEU A 91 -11.60 15.77 -2.53
C LEU A 91 -10.87 15.05 -3.68
N LEU A 92 -10.83 13.72 -3.65
CA LEU A 92 -10.21 12.94 -4.71
C LEU A 92 -10.96 13.09 -6.06
N ARG A 93 -12.30 13.05 -6.05
CA ARG A 93 -13.12 13.25 -7.27
C ARG A 93 -12.99 14.66 -7.81
N GLN A 94 -12.97 15.67 -6.94
CA GLN A 94 -12.70 17.06 -7.29
C GLN A 94 -11.36 17.20 -8.02
N HIS A 95 -10.27 16.66 -7.45
CA HIS A 95 -8.93 16.69 -8.05
C HIS A 95 -8.79 15.88 -9.34
N LEU A 96 -9.69 14.93 -9.58
CA LEU A 96 -9.77 14.18 -10.83
C LEU A 96 -10.72 14.79 -11.86
N GLY A 97 -11.46 15.86 -11.50
CA GLY A 97 -12.49 16.45 -12.36
C GLY A 97 -13.68 15.52 -12.62
N ILE A 98 -14.00 14.64 -11.66
CA ILE A 98 -15.08 13.62 -11.77
C ILE A 98 -16.43 14.14 -11.23
N GLU A 99 -16.47 15.26 -10.50
CA GLU A 99 -17.70 15.75 -9.86
C GLU A 99 -18.75 16.32 -10.83
N GLU A 100 -20.02 16.11 -10.46
CA GLU A 100 -21.20 16.70 -11.09
C GLU A 100 -21.17 18.23 -10.89
N ARG A 101 -21.31 18.98 -11.99
CA ARG A 101 -21.23 20.46 -12.08
C ARG A 101 -22.38 21.21 -11.35
N THR A 102 -22.68 20.93 -10.08
CA THR A 102 -23.82 21.59 -9.39
C THR A 102 -23.43 22.60 -8.31
N ASP A 103 -22.17 22.66 -7.86
CA ASP A 103 -21.77 23.60 -6.82
C ASP A 103 -21.34 24.95 -7.39
N ALA A 104 -22.12 26.00 -7.09
CA ALA A 104 -21.89 27.37 -7.54
C ALA A 104 -20.54 27.98 -7.09
N ILE A 105 -19.89 27.39 -6.08
CA ILE A 105 -18.55 27.79 -5.61
C ILE A 105 -17.46 27.43 -6.66
N PHE A 106 -17.73 26.48 -7.56
CA PHE A 106 -16.76 26.01 -8.57
C PHE A 106 -16.79 26.74 -9.90
N ASN A 107 -17.76 27.62 -10.14
CA ASN A 107 -17.91 28.31 -11.43
C ASN A 107 -16.83 29.40 -11.70
N SER A 108 -15.75 29.45 -10.92
CA SER A 108 -14.68 30.44 -11.05
C SER A 108 -13.25 29.86 -11.05
N THR A 109 -13.02 28.56 -10.83
CA THR A 109 -11.65 28.06 -10.60
C THR A 109 -11.16 27.07 -11.66
N ILE A 110 -9.94 27.31 -12.15
CA ILE A 110 -9.16 26.37 -12.97
C ILE A 110 -9.23 24.97 -12.32
N PRO A 111 -9.51 23.90 -13.08
CA PRO A 111 -9.55 22.54 -12.55
C PRO A 111 -8.29 22.26 -11.73
N PRO A 112 -8.41 21.70 -10.52
CA PRO A 112 -7.23 21.40 -9.72
C PRO A 112 -6.26 20.52 -10.51
N ASP A 113 -5.00 20.94 -10.55
CA ASP A 113 -3.93 20.31 -11.32
C ASP A 113 -2.81 19.75 -10.40
N PRO A 114 -3.14 18.89 -9.42
CA PRO A 114 -2.15 18.35 -8.49
C PRO A 114 -1.38 17.16 -9.06
N ILE A 115 -0.34 16.78 -8.33
CA ILE A 115 0.29 15.46 -8.43
C ILE A 115 -0.10 14.68 -7.18
N PHE A 116 -0.67 13.49 -7.37
CA PHE A 116 -0.87 12.56 -6.27
C PHE A 116 0.46 11.94 -5.89
N VAL A 117 0.78 11.98 -4.61
CA VAL A 117 1.99 11.36 -4.04
C VAL A 117 1.55 10.43 -2.92
N CYS A 118 1.76 9.14 -3.13
CA CYS A 118 1.54 8.10 -2.14
C CYS A 118 2.87 7.62 -1.58
N ILE A 119 2.94 7.48 -0.26
CA ILE A 119 4.10 6.92 0.44
C ILE A 119 3.61 5.85 1.39
N ASP A 120 4.34 4.74 1.40
CA ASP A 120 4.22 3.66 2.37
C ASP A 120 5.60 3.41 2.99
N VAL A 121 5.65 3.14 4.29
CA VAL A 121 6.90 2.97 5.03
C VAL A 121 6.87 1.70 5.87
N GLU A 122 7.84 0.82 5.64
CA GLU A 122 8.02 -0.40 6.43
C GLU A 122 9.11 -0.19 7.51
N ALA A 123 8.81 -0.63 8.73
CA ALA A 123 9.70 -0.58 9.86
C ALA A 123 9.92 -1.98 10.46
N TYR A 124 11.05 -2.17 11.13
CA TYR A 124 11.39 -3.47 11.70
C TYR A 124 10.42 -3.85 12.83
N GLU A 125 9.87 -5.05 12.77
CA GLU A 125 8.78 -5.52 13.64
C GLU A 125 9.15 -5.51 15.14
N PHE A 126 10.42 -5.70 15.47
CA PHE A 126 10.93 -5.67 16.86
C PHE A 126 11.50 -4.31 17.28
N ASN A 127 11.63 -3.35 16.36
CA ASN A 127 12.02 -1.99 16.67
C ASN A 127 11.51 -1.02 15.61
N GLN A 128 10.39 -0.36 15.91
CA GLN A 128 9.69 0.55 15.00
C GLN A 128 10.44 1.88 14.75
N ASP A 129 11.59 2.11 15.38
CA ASP A 129 12.50 3.22 15.03
C ASP A 129 13.46 2.87 13.90
N ARG A 130 13.55 1.58 13.53
CA ARG A 130 14.38 1.10 12.44
C ARG A 130 13.54 1.02 11.17
N ILE A 131 13.48 2.12 10.44
CA ILE A 131 12.85 2.16 9.11
C ILE A 131 13.66 1.31 8.14
N THR A 132 13.01 0.37 7.47
CA THR A 132 13.64 -0.62 6.58
C THR A 132 13.43 -0.28 5.12
N GLU A 133 12.23 0.15 4.74
CA GLU A 133 11.85 0.39 3.35
C GLU A 133 11.01 1.66 3.24
N VAL A 134 11.11 2.36 2.10
CA VAL A 134 10.23 3.47 1.73
C VAL A 134 9.75 3.27 0.30
N GLY A 135 8.44 3.18 0.12
CA GLY A 135 7.77 3.17 -1.16
C GLY A 135 7.26 4.55 -1.53
N ILE A 136 7.41 4.94 -2.79
CA ILE A 136 6.84 6.18 -3.30
C ILE A 136 6.14 5.88 -4.61
N ALA A 137 4.85 6.17 -4.70
CA ALA A 137 4.09 6.13 -5.95
C ALA A 137 3.56 7.52 -6.28
N THR A 138 3.70 7.96 -7.54
CA THR A 138 3.17 9.25 -7.99
C THR A 138 2.33 9.11 -9.25
N LEU A 139 1.33 9.97 -9.36
CA LEU A 139 0.47 10.09 -10.54
C LEU A 139 0.17 11.57 -10.78
N ASP A 140 0.56 12.05 -11.95
CA ASP A 140 0.24 13.41 -12.37
C ASP A 140 -1.17 13.42 -12.97
N VAL A 141 -2.06 14.31 -12.52
CA VAL A 141 -3.42 14.40 -13.11
C VAL A 141 -3.38 14.74 -14.60
N ARG A 142 -2.31 15.37 -15.08
CA ARG A 142 -2.10 15.65 -16.51
C ARG A 142 -1.88 14.37 -17.34
N ASP A 143 -1.48 13.26 -16.70
CA ASP A 143 -1.39 11.95 -17.35
C ASP A 143 -2.77 11.26 -17.46
N LEU A 144 -3.80 11.79 -16.80
CA LEU A 144 -5.17 11.28 -16.81
C LEU A 144 -6.01 12.04 -17.84
N THR A 145 -5.96 11.62 -19.10
CA THR A 145 -6.87 12.16 -20.12
C THR A 145 -8.32 11.81 -19.76
N PRO A 146 -9.32 12.59 -20.24
CA PRO A 146 -10.74 12.24 -20.04
C PRO A 146 -11.09 10.80 -20.46
N ASP A 147 -10.49 10.34 -21.57
CA ASP A 147 -10.62 8.95 -22.03
C ASP A 147 -9.90 7.95 -21.12
N GLY A 148 -8.80 8.37 -20.49
CA GLY A 148 -8.07 7.62 -19.49
C GLY A 148 -8.91 7.38 -18.23
N LEU A 149 -9.69 8.37 -17.78
CA LEU A 149 -10.57 8.21 -16.61
C LEU A 149 -11.67 7.14 -16.81
N ARG A 150 -11.98 6.79 -18.06
CA ARG A 150 -12.93 5.73 -18.43
C ARG A 150 -12.27 4.37 -18.70
N SER A 151 -10.94 4.31 -18.67
CA SER A 151 -10.20 3.08 -19.00
C SER A 151 -8.90 2.98 -18.20
N PRO A 152 -8.89 2.21 -17.09
CA PRO A 152 -7.72 2.07 -16.24
C PRO A 152 -6.44 1.59 -16.95
N SER A 153 -6.55 0.80 -18.02
CA SER A 153 -5.39 0.35 -18.80
C SER A 153 -4.61 1.50 -19.44
N LYS A 154 -5.28 2.62 -19.76
CA LYS A 154 -4.66 3.80 -20.39
C LYS A 154 -3.79 4.64 -19.45
N TRP A 155 -3.95 4.54 -18.13
CA TRP A 155 -3.17 5.35 -17.18
C TRP A 155 -2.48 4.56 -16.07
N ARG A 156 -2.86 3.29 -15.83
CA ARG A 156 -2.19 2.45 -14.80
C ARG A 156 -0.67 2.34 -14.99
N HIS A 157 -0.19 2.44 -16.22
CA HIS A 157 1.24 2.43 -16.54
C HIS A 157 1.94 3.79 -16.30
N LYS A 158 1.17 4.87 -16.10
CA LYS A 158 1.67 6.23 -15.80
C LYS A 158 1.99 6.43 -14.32
N LEU A 159 1.51 5.55 -13.43
CA LEU A 159 1.96 5.56 -12.04
C LEU A 159 3.47 5.28 -12.00
N ARG A 160 4.22 6.27 -11.53
CA ARG A 160 5.66 6.15 -11.32
C ARG A 160 5.89 5.63 -9.91
N THR A 161 6.63 4.54 -9.77
CA THR A 161 6.85 3.91 -8.47
C THR A 161 8.33 3.72 -8.22
N PHE A 162 8.74 4.02 -6.99
CA PHE A 162 10.09 3.83 -6.50
C PHE A 162 10.03 3.05 -5.20
N HIS A 163 11.05 2.21 -5.01
CA HIS A 163 11.23 1.43 -3.80
C HIS A 163 12.65 1.64 -3.28
N TYR A 164 12.78 2.08 -2.03
CA TYR A 164 14.04 2.40 -1.39
C TYR A 164 14.27 1.51 -0.17
N LEU A 165 15.44 0.88 -0.10
CA LEU A 165 15.88 0.09 1.04
C LEU A 165 16.86 0.93 1.87
N MET A 166 16.63 1.04 3.17
CA MET A 166 17.50 1.81 4.07
C MET A 166 18.77 1.02 4.33
N GLN A 167 19.92 1.53 3.86
CA GLN A 167 21.22 0.87 3.92
C GLN A 167 21.59 0.46 5.35
N GLU A 168 21.28 1.31 6.33
CA GLU A 168 21.55 1.12 7.76
C GLU A 168 20.79 -0.08 8.34
N ASN A 169 19.63 -0.40 7.78
CA ASN A 169 18.70 -1.39 8.30
C ASN A 169 18.45 -2.54 7.29
N ILE A 170 19.22 -2.64 6.21
CA ILE A 170 18.97 -3.56 5.09
C ILE A 170 18.98 -5.05 5.47
N ARG A 171 19.61 -5.39 6.60
CA ARG A 171 19.65 -6.77 7.12
C ARG A 171 18.42 -7.12 7.99
N LEU A 172 17.60 -6.14 8.33
CA LEU A 172 16.40 -6.32 9.13
C LEU A 172 15.23 -6.63 8.18
N VAL A 173 14.68 -7.84 8.29
CA VAL A 173 13.55 -8.29 7.47
C VAL A 173 12.50 -8.87 8.40
N ASN A 174 11.28 -8.36 8.31
CA ASN A 174 10.15 -8.82 9.12
C ASN A 174 9.76 -10.26 8.75
N LYS A 175 9.56 -11.11 9.75
CA LYS A 175 9.26 -12.54 9.57
C LYS A 175 8.20 -13.06 10.52
N ARG A 176 8.10 -12.56 11.76
CA ARG A 176 7.31 -13.17 12.83
C ARG A 176 5.84 -12.77 12.78
N PHE A 177 5.54 -11.48 12.69
CA PHE A 177 4.18 -10.95 12.76
C PHE A 177 3.64 -10.65 11.36
N VAL A 178 4.49 -10.05 10.52
CA VAL A 178 4.18 -9.71 9.14
C VAL A 178 5.39 -10.08 8.29
N THR A 179 5.25 -11.05 7.39
CA THR A 179 6.37 -11.47 6.55
C THR A 179 6.62 -10.43 5.46
N GLY A 180 7.74 -9.73 5.54
CA GLY A 180 8.18 -8.77 4.53
C GLY A 180 8.75 -9.44 3.28
N CYS A 181 8.77 -8.71 2.17
CA CYS A 181 9.37 -9.15 0.91
C CYS A 181 10.15 -8.02 0.19
N PRO A 182 11.19 -7.46 0.82
CA PRO A 182 11.98 -6.33 0.30
C PRO A 182 12.58 -6.57 -1.10
N ASP A 183 12.79 -7.84 -1.45
CA ASP A 183 13.39 -8.30 -2.70
C ASP A 183 12.38 -8.42 -3.86
N LYS A 184 11.07 -8.29 -3.60
CA LYS A 184 10.01 -8.52 -4.59
C LYS A 184 9.32 -7.25 -5.07
N PHE A 185 10.10 -6.25 -5.43
CA PHE A 185 9.54 -5.04 -6.03
C PHE A 185 9.13 -5.27 -7.49
N HIS A 186 7.85 -5.07 -7.81
CA HIS A 186 7.28 -5.40 -9.13
C HIS A 186 7.31 -4.27 -10.16
N PHE A 187 7.67 -3.05 -9.75
CA PHE A 187 7.52 -1.84 -10.58
C PHE A 187 8.84 -1.16 -10.92
N GLY A 188 9.94 -1.92 -10.87
CA GLY A 188 11.28 -1.44 -11.21
C GLY A 188 12.36 -2.18 -10.41
N GLN A 189 13.41 -1.44 -10.02
CA GLN A 189 14.49 -1.97 -9.19
C GLN A 189 14.52 -1.25 -7.84
N SER A 190 14.67 -2.02 -6.76
CA SER A 190 14.88 -1.50 -5.42
C SER A 190 16.20 -0.73 -5.36
N ARG A 191 16.20 0.44 -4.71
CA ARG A 191 17.38 1.30 -4.57
C ARG A 191 17.85 1.33 -3.12
N VAL A 192 19.08 0.93 -2.88
CA VAL A 192 19.70 1.07 -1.57
C VAL A 192 20.14 2.52 -1.38
N VAL A 193 19.69 3.14 -0.28
CA VAL A 193 20.03 4.53 0.05
C VAL A 193 20.29 4.65 1.55
N ARG A 194 21.13 5.60 1.95
CA ARG A 194 21.30 5.98 3.35
C ARG A 194 20.13 6.84 3.82
N ILE A 195 19.84 6.83 5.13
CA ILE A 195 18.78 7.66 5.71
C ILE A 195 18.90 9.14 5.31
N PRO A 196 20.07 9.82 5.39
CA PRO A 196 20.21 11.22 4.93
C PRO A 196 19.87 11.45 3.45
N GLN A 197 20.16 10.45 2.60
CA GLN A 197 19.81 10.50 1.18
C GLN A 197 18.29 10.37 1.04
N MET A 198 17.65 9.48 1.80
CA MET A 198 16.19 9.35 1.81
C MET A 198 15.49 10.65 2.19
N GLN A 199 15.98 11.39 3.20
CA GLN A 199 15.40 12.70 3.54
C GLN A 199 15.47 13.68 2.37
N SER A 200 16.59 13.66 1.63
CA SER A 200 16.77 14.51 0.45
C SER A 200 15.86 14.08 -0.71
N ILE A 201 15.62 12.78 -0.86
CA ILE A 201 14.67 12.24 -1.84
C ILE A 201 13.25 12.68 -1.48
N LEU A 202 12.82 12.54 -0.22
CA LEU A 202 11.50 13.00 0.24
C LEU A 202 11.31 14.51 -0.03
N ARG A 203 12.29 15.35 0.35
CA ARG A 203 12.24 16.78 0.06
C ARG A 203 12.10 17.09 -1.44
N LYS A 204 12.72 16.31 -2.32
CA LYS A 204 12.59 16.47 -3.78
C LYS A 204 11.26 15.97 -4.30
N THR A 205 10.75 14.85 -3.78
CA THR A 205 9.43 14.30 -4.13
C THR A 205 8.31 15.32 -3.88
N PHE A 206 8.42 16.13 -2.82
CA PHE A 206 7.45 17.17 -2.51
C PHE A 206 7.78 18.56 -3.06
N LYS A 207 8.85 18.69 -3.84
CA LYS A 207 9.26 19.95 -4.48
C LYS A 207 9.31 19.78 -5.99
N ILE A 208 8.12 19.70 -6.59
CA ILE A 208 7.96 19.47 -8.04
C ILE A 208 7.77 20.81 -8.74
N TYR A 209 8.69 21.14 -9.64
CA TYR A 209 8.60 22.34 -10.48
C TYR A 209 7.59 22.14 -11.61
N ASP A 210 6.81 23.18 -11.90
CA ASP A 210 5.85 23.19 -12.99
C ASP A 210 6.48 23.77 -14.26
N PHE A 211 7.09 22.91 -15.07
CA PHE A 211 7.74 23.32 -16.32
C PHE A 211 6.76 23.78 -17.40
N LEU A 212 5.43 23.61 -17.22
CA LEU A 212 4.43 24.07 -18.18
C LEU A 212 3.98 25.52 -17.90
N ARG A 213 4.25 26.05 -16.70
CA ARG A 213 3.93 27.43 -16.35
C ARG A 213 5.08 28.36 -16.73
N LYS A 214 4.72 29.55 -17.25
CA LYS A 214 5.70 30.58 -17.65
C LYS A 214 6.43 31.22 -16.47
N GLU A 215 5.85 31.14 -15.28
CA GLU A 215 6.41 31.68 -14.04
C GLU A 215 7.64 30.88 -13.61
N PRO A 216 8.83 31.53 -13.50
CA PRO A 216 10.01 30.89 -12.97
C PRO A 216 9.76 30.34 -11.56
N GLN A 217 10.20 29.11 -11.31
CA GLN A 217 10.06 28.44 -10.01
C GLN A 217 8.62 28.11 -9.58
N SER A 218 7.64 28.24 -10.48
CA SER A 218 6.28 27.72 -10.22
C SER A 218 6.34 26.25 -9.81
N ARG A 219 5.49 25.88 -8.85
CA ARG A 219 5.45 24.55 -8.26
C ARG A 219 4.10 23.90 -8.50
N ARG A 220 4.12 22.57 -8.61
CA ARG A 220 2.90 21.77 -8.65
C ARG A 220 2.37 21.57 -7.25
N ASN A 221 1.05 21.65 -7.12
CA ASN A 221 0.34 21.26 -5.91
C ASN A 221 0.40 19.74 -5.75
N ILE A 222 0.37 19.27 -4.51
CA ILE A 222 0.45 17.86 -4.16
C ILE A 222 -0.77 17.46 -3.34
N VAL A 223 -1.31 16.29 -3.66
CA VAL A 223 -2.27 15.60 -2.80
C VAL A 223 -1.56 14.37 -2.24
N PHE A 224 -1.42 14.33 -0.92
CA PHE A 224 -0.81 13.19 -0.26
C PHE A 224 -1.83 12.07 -0.10
N VAL A 225 -1.47 10.85 -0.53
CA VAL A 225 -2.34 9.68 -0.48
C VAL A 225 -1.73 8.63 0.43
N GLY A 226 -2.50 8.05 1.34
CA GLY A 226 -2.04 6.97 2.22
C GLY A 226 -3.12 5.93 2.49
N HIS A 227 -2.76 4.91 3.26
CA HIS A 227 -3.68 3.87 3.74
C HIS A 227 -3.56 3.80 5.26
N GLY A 228 -4.25 4.70 5.96
CA GLY A 228 -3.99 5.01 7.37
C GLY A 228 -2.85 6.01 7.53
N ILE A 229 -3.03 7.24 7.01
CA ILE A 229 -1.99 8.30 6.92
C ILE A 229 -1.26 8.54 8.25
N GLY A 230 -1.96 8.39 9.38
CA GLY A 230 -1.40 8.61 10.71
C GLY A 230 -0.22 7.69 11.06
N GLY A 231 -0.15 6.49 10.48
CA GLY A 231 0.98 5.57 10.63
C GLY A 231 2.22 6.08 9.90
N ASP A 232 2.10 6.28 8.59
CA ASP A 232 3.20 6.75 7.73
C ASP A 232 3.74 8.10 8.16
N ALA A 233 2.89 9.03 8.60
CA ALA A 233 3.30 10.35 9.08
C ALA A 233 4.29 10.26 10.26
N LYS A 234 4.11 9.28 11.15
CA LYS A 234 5.04 9.04 12.27
C LYS A 234 6.39 8.54 11.75
N TYR A 235 6.41 7.60 10.81
CA TYR A 235 7.66 7.08 10.26
C TYR A 235 8.40 8.11 9.41
N LEU A 236 7.69 8.89 8.59
CA LEU A 236 8.26 10.01 7.85
C LEU A 236 8.90 11.04 8.78
N SER A 237 8.29 11.32 9.92
CA SER A 237 8.87 12.21 10.93
C SER A 237 10.19 11.66 11.49
N LYS A 238 10.31 10.34 11.71
CA LYS A 238 11.57 9.69 12.10
C LYS A 238 12.65 9.78 11.02
N LEU A 239 12.25 9.84 9.75
CA LEU A 239 13.13 10.15 8.62
C LEU A 239 13.43 11.65 8.48
N GLY A 240 13.01 12.51 9.41
CA GLY A 240 13.24 13.95 9.34
C GLY A 240 12.41 14.65 8.26
N PHE A 241 11.26 14.06 7.90
CA PHE A 241 10.32 14.63 6.93
C PHE A 241 8.93 14.78 7.56
N VAL A 242 8.56 16.02 7.91
CA VAL A 242 7.25 16.33 8.48
C VAL A 242 6.29 16.70 7.34
N LEU A 243 5.13 16.03 7.30
CA LEU A 243 4.06 16.29 6.32
C LEU A 243 3.26 17.56 6.66
N GLN A 244 3.06 17.84 7.94
CA GLN A 244 2.20 18.93 8.40
C GLN A 244 2.82 20.32 8.12
N GLY A 245 1.98 21.27 7.74
CA GLY A 245 2.38 22.67 7.52
C GLY A 245 3.11 22.94 6.20
N ARG A 246 3.15 21.98 5.27
CA ARG A 246 3.78 22.15 3.95
C ARG A 246 2.82 22.80 2.96
N ALA A 247 3.15 23.99 2.48
CA ALA A 247 2.32 24.74 1.53
C ALA A 247 2.11 24.02 0.18
N GLU A 248 3.04 23.14 -0.23
CA GLU A 248 2.89 22.32 -1.44
C GLU A 248 1.78 21.26 -1.32
N ILE A 249 1.41 20.83 -0.11
CA ILE A 249 0.38 19.81 0.11
C ILE A 249 -0.96 20.50 0.29
N ILE A 250 -1.82 20.41 -0.73
CA ILE A 250 -3.14 21.04 -0.74
C ILE A 250 -4.26 20.12 -0.25
N GLY A 251 -3.94 18.84 0.00
CA GLY A 251 -4.92 17.84 0.37
C GLY A 251 -4.29 16.53 0.85
N HIS A 252 -5.06 15.81 1.68
CA HIS A 252 -4.74 14.48 2.17
C HIS A 252 -5.89 13.54 1.82
N VAL A 253 -5.58 12.36 1.31
CA VAL A 253 -6.54 11.32 0.92
C VAL A 253 -6.18 10.04 1.64
N ASP A 254 -7.03 9.62 2.59
CA ASP A 254 -6.84 8.37 3.32
C ASP A 254 -7.71 7.26 2.72
N THR A 255 -7.08 6.36 1.98
CA THR A 255 -7.79 5.25 1.31
C THR A 255 -8.45 4.28 2.28
N ASP A 256 -7.98 4.21 3.54
CA ASP A 256 -8.61 3.41 4.57
C ASP A 256 -10.00 3.98 4.93
N LYS A 257 -10.09 5.30 5.10
CA LYS A 257 -11.35 6.00 5.37
C LYS A 257 -12.31 5.93 4.18
N ILE A 258 -11.80 6.11 2.96
CA ILE A 258 -12.61 5.96 1.74
C ILE A 258 -13.17 4.54 1.65
N ALA A 259 -12.34 3.51 1.86
CA ALA A 259 -12.79 2.12 1.82
C ALA A 259 -13.88 1.86 2.86
N GLY A 260 -13.69 2.32 4.10
CA GLY A 260 -14.69 2.21 5.17
C GLY A 260 -16.03 2.86 4.82
N ALA A 261 -16.00 4.08 4.26
CA ALA A 261 -17.19 4.81 3.84
C ALA A 261 -17.93 4.14 2.65
N LEU A 262 -17.19 3.49 1.75
CA LEU A 262 -17.75 2.73 0.62
C LEU A 262 -18.17 1.31 0.99
N GLY A 263 -18.09 0.93 2.27
CA GLY A 263 -18.39 -0.43 2.73
C GLY A 263 -17.40 -1.48 2.21
N LEU A 264 -16.21 -1.08 1.80
CA LEU A 264 -15.16 -1.97 1.29
C LEU A 264 -14.23 -2.46 2.40
N PRO A 265 -13.47 -3.54 2.16
CA PRO A 265 -12.45 -3.98 3.09
C PRO A 265 -11.37 -2.92 3.30
N GLN A 266 -10.98 -2.71 4.55
CA GLN A 266 -9.92 -1.78 4.95
C GLN A 266 -8.51 -2.41 4.94
N ASN A 267 -8.40 -3.71 4.67
CA ASN A 267 -7.11 -4.34 4.45
C ASN A 267 -6.73 -4.19 2.97
N LEU A 268 -5.56 -3.60 2.67
CA LEU A 268 -5.12 -3.30 1.31
C LEU A 268 -5.23 -4.49 0.32
N ARG A 269 -4.89 -5.71 0.75
CA ARG A 269 -5.04 -6.91 -0.10
C ARG A 269 -6.49 -7.16 -0.50
N LYS A 270 -7.38 -7.13 0.49
CA LYS A 270 -8.82 -7.36 0.29
C LYS A 270 -9.47 -6.18 -0.45
N LEU A 271 -9.02 -4.95 -0.19
CA LEU A 271 -9.45 -3.76 -0.91
C LEU A 271 -9.13 -3.87 -2.39
N ALA A 272 -7.85 -4.13 -2.72
CA ALA A 272 -7.42 -4.29 -4.10
C ALA A 272 -8.22 -5.38 -4.80
N LEU A 273 -8.42 -6.54 -4.15
CA LEU A 273 -9.21 -7.63 -4.71
C LEU A 273 -10.66 -7.22 -4.98
N GLY A 274 -11.30 -6.52 -4.04
CA GLY A 274 -12.66 -5.98 -4.19
C GLY A 274 -12.77 -4.92 -5.29
N LEU A 275 -11.67 -4.31 -5.70
CA LEU A 275 -11.62 -3.37 -6.83
C LEU A 275 -11.23 -4.05 -8.16
N GLY A 276 -11.13 -5.38 -8.18
CA GLY A 276 -10.73 -6.16 -9.35
C GLY A 276 -9.21 -6.19 -9.60
N VAL A 277 -8.40 -5.86 -8.59
CA VAL A 277 -6.94 -5.80 -8.68
C VAL A 277 -6.30 -6.91 -7.83
N LYS A 278 -5.57 -7.82 -8.48
CA LYS A 278 -4.78 -8.85 -7.79
C LYS A 278 -3.44 -8.29 -7.32
N ALA A 279 -3.41 -7.74 -6.11
CA ALA A 279 -2.18 -7.24 -5.51
C ALA A 279 -1.20 -8.38 -5.15
N LYS A 280 0.07 -8.23 -5.53
CA LYS A 280 1.15 -9.20 -5.31
C LYS A 280 2.21 -8.63 -4.38
N ASP A 281 2.79 -9.50 -3.57
CA ASP A 281 3.94 -9.21 -2.70
C ASP A 281 3.80 -7.86 -1.98
N LEU A 282 2.67 -7.70 -1.28
CA LEU A 282 2.44 -6.67 -0.26
C LEU A 282 3.39 -6.92 0.91
N HIS A 283 3.67 -5.89 1.72
CA HIS A 283 4.84 -5.82 2.62
C HIS A 283 6.16 -5.68 1.85
N ASN A 284 6.06 -4.93 0.76
CA ASN A 284 7.15 -4.32 0.03
C ASN A 284 6.68 -2.89 -0.20
N ALA A 285 7.32 -1.93 0.45
CA ALA A 285 6.74 -0.59 0.57
C ALA A 285 6.44 0.05 -0.81
N GLY A 286 7.27 -0.25 -1.82
CA GLY A 286 7.04 0.22 -3.20
C GLY A 286 5.78 -0.36 -3.84
N ASN A 287 5.52 -1.66 -3.65
CA ASN A 287 4.29 -2.30 -4.12
C ASN A 287 3.08 -1.74 -3.37
N ASP A 288 3.19 -1.58 -2.05
CA ASP A 288 2.11 -1.09 -1.20
C ASP A 288 1.70 0.34 -1.59
N ALA A 289 2.66 1.26 -1.75
CA ALA A 289 2.39 2.62 -2.25
C ALA A 289 1.72 2.61 -3.64
N ARG A 290 2.15 1.72 -4.54
CA ARG A 290 1.59 1.59 -5.90
C ARG A 290 0.16 1.08 -5.88
N TYR A 291 -0.12 0.03 -5.12
CA TYR A 291 -1.47 -0.52 -5.00
C TYR A 291 -2.41 0.41 -4.26
N THR A 292 -1.95 1.11 -3.21
CA THR A 292 -2.71 2.13 -2.50
C THR A 292 -3.14 3.25 -3.44
N LEU A 293 -2.22 3.84 -4.20
CA LEU A 293 -2.55 4.91 -5.14
C LEU A 293 -3.48 4.41 -6.26
N LEU A 294 -3.26 3.20 -6.78
CA LEU A 294 -4.16 2.58 -7.75
C LEU A 294 -5.59 2.42 -7.19
N CYS A 295 -5.72 1.92 -5.96
CA CYS A 295 -7.01 1.71 -5.31
C CYS A 295 -7.72 3.05 -5.07
N ALA A 296 -7.00 4.10 -4.68
CA ALA A 296 -7.56 5.43 -4.51
C ALA A 296 -8.30 5.89 -5.78
N ILE A 297 -7.59 5.88 -6.92
CA ILE A 297 -8.14 6.34 -8.19
C ILE A 297 -9.31 5.46 -8.65
N LEU A 298 -9.23 4.13 -8.48
CA LEU A 298 -10.34 3.23 -8.82
C LEU A 298 -11.59 3.48 -7.97
N MET A 299 -11.44 3.71 -6.66
CA MET A 299 -12.57 4.06 -5.78
C MET A 299 -13.23 5.38 -6.20
N ALA A 300 -12.45 6.37 -6.66
CA ALA A 300 -13.00 7.62 -7.17
C ALA A 300 -13.78 7.44 -8.46
N GLN A 301 -13.33 6.55 -9.34
CA GLN A 301 -13.89 6.30 -10.67
C GLN A 301 -15.14 5.41 -10.66
N TYR A 302 -15.16 4.37 -9.83
CA TYR A 302 -16.29 3.42 -9.79
C TYR A 302 -17.59 4.08 -9.33
N GLY A 303 -18.65 3.87 -10.12
CA GLY A 303 -19.95 4.53 -9.94
C GLY A 303 -20.03 5.92 -10.56
N CYS A 304 -18.94 6.45 -11.14
CA CYS A 304 -18.92 7.76 -11.81
C CYS A 304 -18.48 7.63 -13.27
N THR A 305 -17.19 7.34 -13.51
CA THR A 305 -16.63 7.16 -14.86
C THR A 305 -16.45 5.69 -15.24
N LEU A 306 -16.53 4.78 -14.27
CA LEU A 306 -16.46 3.34 -14.45
C LEU A 306 -17.71 2.67 -13.86
N PRO A 307 -18.24 1.62 -14.50
CA PRO A 307 -19.29 0.80 -13.88
C PRO A 307 -18.74 0.11 -12.64
N VAL A 308 -19.59 -0.07 -11.62
CA VAL A 308 -19.23 -0.84 -10.42
C VAL A 308 -19.11 -2.32 -10.82
N PRO A 309 -17.95 -2.97 -10.65
CA PRO A 309 -17.78 -4.36 -11.02
C PRO A 309 -18.41 -5.29 -9.97
N GLN A 310 -18.85 -6.48 -10.39
CA GLN A 310 -19.49 -7.46 -9.50
C GLN A 310 -18.64 -7.79 -8.26
N VAL A 311 -17.33 -7.95 -8.43
CA VAL A 311 -16.38 -8.21 -7.33
C VAL A 311 -16.39 -7.14 -6.23
N MET A 312 -16.73 -5.89 -6.58
CA MET A 312 -16.87 -4.80 -5.61
C MET A 312 -18.16 -4.92 -4.82
N TRP A 313 -19.24 -5.36 -5.48
CA TRP A 313 -20.50 -5.67 -4.81
C TRP A 313 -20.33 -6.81 -3.81
N ASP A 314 -19.71 -7.90 -4.24
CA ASP A 314 -19.45 -9.07 -3.40
C ASP A 314 -18.58 -8.70 -2.18
N ALA A 315 -17.56 -7.86 -2.39
CA ALA A 315 -16.71 -7.36 -1.31
C ALA A 315 -17.50 -6.51 -0.29
N ARG A 316 -18.44 -5.67 -0.75
CA ARG A 316 -19.31 -4.88 0.14
C ARG A 316 -20.23 -5.78 0.96
N GLN A 317 -20.84 -6.79 0.33
CA GLN A 317 -21.69 -7.75 1.04
C GLN A 317 -20.89 -8.52 2.08
N ALA A 318 -19.69 -8.99 1.75
CA ALA A 318 -18.82 -9.69 2.70
C ALA A 318 -18.47 -8.82 3.93
N VAL A 319 -18.21 -7.52 3.73
CA VAL A 319 -17.97 -6.57 4.84
C VAL A 319 -19.24 -6.37 5.68
N ALA A 320 -20.40 -6.21 5.05
CA ALA A 320 -21.67 -6.03 5.74
C ALA A 320 -22.02 -7.26 6.59
N THR A 321 -21.93 -8.47 6.02
CA THR A 321 -22.12 -9.74 6.74
C THR A 321 -21.17 -9.83 7.93
N ARG A 322 -19.88 -9.53 7.73
CA ARG A 322 -18.90 -9.60 8.82
C ARG A 322 -19.20 -8.60 9.94
N LYS A 323 -19.65 -7.39 9.61
CA LYS A 323 -20.08 -6.38 10.60
C LYS A 323 -21.29 -6.87 11.40
N ALA A 324 -22.29 -7.47 10.73
CA ALA A 324 -23.46 -8.03 11.40
C ALA A 324 -23.10 -9.19 12.33
N GLU A 325 -22.22 -10.11 11.91
CA GLU A 325 -21.72 -11.19 12.76
C GLU A 325 -20.99 -10.67 14.02
N LEU A 326 -20.14 -9.65 13.85
CA LEU A 326 -19.41 -9.06 14.96
C LEU A 326 -20.34 -8.34 15.94
N ALA A 327 -21.38 -7.66 15.44
CA ALA A 327 -22.41 -7.05 16.27
C ALA A 327 -23.17 -8.12 17.08
N ALA A 328 -23.63 -9.18 16.43
CA ALA A 328 -24.33 -10.29 17.09
C ALA A 328 -23.44 -10.98 18.16
N ARG A 329 -22.15 -11.18 17.89
CA ARG A 329 -21.20 -11.73 18.87
C ARG A 329 -21.00 -10.79 20.07
N ARG A 330 -20.93 -9.48 19.83
CA ARG A 330 -20.80 -8.49 20.90
C ARG A 330 -22.04 -8.45 21.79
N GLU A 331 -23.23 -8.49 21.20
CA GLU A 331 -24.49 -8.57 21.94
C GLU A 331 -24.57 -9.85 22.77
N ALA A 332 -24.20 -11.00 22.21
CA ALA A 332 -24.16 -12.26 22.95
C ALA A 332 -23.16 -12.22 24.12
N HIS A 333 -21.99 -11.62 23.93
CA HIS A 333 -21.01 -11.44 24.99
C HIS A 333 -21.53 -10.55 26.12
N ASN A 334 -22.16 -9.42 25.78
CA ASN A 334 -22.75 -8.52 26.77
C ASN A 334 -23.85 -9.24 27.58
N ARG A 335 -24.73 -10.01 26.92
CA ARG A 335 -25.76 -10.81 27.62
C ARG A 335 -25.15 -11.79 28.63
N LEU A 336 -24.09 -12.50 28.26
CA LEU A 336 -23.40 -13.41 29.18
C LEU A 336 -22.75 -12.66 30.36
N GLN A 337 -22.20 -11.47 30.13
CA GLN A 337 -21.64 -10.65 31.21
C GLN A 337 -22.72 -10.17 32.18
N ASP A 338 -23.88 -9.76 31.66
CA ASP A 338 -25.03 -9.34 32.47
C ASP A 338 -25.58 -10.52 33.29
N GLU A 339 -25.75 -11.70 32.68
CA GLU A 339 -26.17 -12.94 33.36
C GLU A 339 -25.20 -13.34 34.48
N MET A 340 -23.88 -13.30 34.21
CA MET A 340 -22.86 -13.56 35.24
C MET A 340 -22.94 -12.53 36.38
N ALA A 341 -23.10 -11.25 36.08
CA ALA A 341 -23.21 -10.20 37.09
C ALA A 341 -24.44 -10.38 37.99
N GLU A 342 -25.59 -10.76 37.42
CA GLU A 342 -26.80 -11.06 38.20
C GLU A 342 -26.63 -12.30 39.08
N MET A 343 -25.98 -13.36 38.59
CA MET A 343 -25.65 -14.54 39.42
C MET A 343 -24.78 -14.18 40.63
N PHE A 344 -23.75 -13.35 40.46
CA PHE A 344 -22.88 -12.92 41.57
C PHE A 344 -23.60 -12.03 42.59
N LYS A 345 -24.56 -11.19 42.16
CA LYS A 345 -25.41 -10.42 43.09
C LYS A 345 -26.35 -11.33 43.88
N GLY A 346 -26.92 -12.35 43.23
CA GLY A 346 -27.79 -13.34 43.88
C GLY A 346 -27.06 -14.16 44.95
N ALA A 347 -25.81 -14.56 44.69
CA ALA A 347 -25.00 -15.31 45.65
C ALA A 347 -24.66 -14.49 46.92
N ASN A 348 -24.33 -13.20 46.77
CA ASN A 348 -24.02 -12.33 47.92
C ASN A 348 -25.24 -12.01 48.80
N ASN A 349 -26.46 -12.15 48.28
CA ASN A 349 -27.69 -11.95 49.05
C ASN A 349 -28.18 -13.21 49.77
N CYS A 350 -27.55 -14.37 49.56
CA CYS A 350 -27.87 -15.61 50.28
C CYS A 350 -26.94 -15.89 51.47
N GLU A 351 -25.88 -15.10 51.68
CA GLU A 351 -24.94 -15.23 52.80
C GLU A 351 -25.13 -14.18 53.92
N ALA A 352 -26.20 -13.37 53.85
CA ALA A 352 -26.63 -12.43 54.89
C ALA A 352 -27.99 -12.84 55.47
#